data_AF-A0A7C3GXH5-F1
#
_entry.id   AF-A0A7C3GXH5-F1
#
_cell.length_a   1.000
_cell.length_b   1.000
_cell.length_c   1.000
_cell.angle_alpha   90.00
_cell.angle_beta   90.00
_cell.angle_gamma   90.00
#
_symmetry.space_group_name_H-M   'P 1'
#
loop_
_entity.id
_entity.type
_entity.pdbx_description
1 polymer ?
#
loop_
_entity_poly.entity_id
_entity_poly.type
_entity_poly.pdbx_seq_one_letter_code
_entity_poly.pdbx_strand_id
1 'polypeptide(L)'
;MNNRILAISLVASSAVLIAGCGDNSAFETPTAPTDTPLNNGLISQKNLTLLFSETKPKFFDATTGEFTPVTSEISVQIGDNKNQLITGSHTINFKTEWGLIDPTCVTENGTCSVTWRSGSSTDMPANFLNNVLAYSINGQESFIDIDGDSFFSDGDTFEDLEEPYIDANENGVFDAGDFVVDVKNAVDLSGTNNLHDMIDGLYNGPNCTHSTLCSSSIKTSAVWESGSLELTGGTSTSGGGANFPNITLNSHIPAQIPTSNPALLEDTFVAEKLYMGNSTSQFLYMTIGSFTSKTDINRAENVGQTVLDATDPDMFNKAISGDNSLMVNIKPGGMYTIDVTSGSTQQIGSTFGLFYVPINYLTITDDGSLVAFIDDSDLLAGSNPSNFGQIFTLTTDGTDVLTQISNFTAEYFLSDDFELAFSGNGNTILFHSKADVINDGSNADGSDEIFSINTDGTNLTQLTTLDLTANISEIKSDTSGATAVFLSSDNVLYSLITASTTTTIIDTLDKSNNFLIGVAISQYDISADGSTIYYTTRNIISGNPNPEHEKLIYSVNPDGTNKQQVFTTGSIFGSNANAAILISPESSFDGATVSFISSFDFGKTVADEDPMQIYTLTP
;
A
#
# COMPACT_ATOMS: atom_id res chain seq x y z
N MET A 1 -50.69 -25.86 33.37
CA MET A 1 -50.11 -25.68 32.02
C MET A 1 -49.78 -24.20 31.87
N ASN A 2 -48.54 -23.83 32.17
CA ASN A 2 -48.00 -22.47 32.02
C ASN A 2 -46.57 -22.66 31.50
N ASN A 3 -46.30 -22.33 30.24
CA ASN A 3 -44.94 -22.33 29.69
C ASN A 3 -44.42 -20.89 29.66
N ARG A 4 -43.43 -20.63 30.52
CA ARG A 4 -42.47 -19.54 30.40
C ARG A 4 -41.18 -20.15 29.86
N ILE A 5 -40.66 -19.63 28.75
CA ILE A 5 -39.31 -19.95 28.26
C ILE A 5 -38.44 -18.73 28.59
N LEU A 6 -37.46 -18.96 29.47
CA LEU A 6 -36.43 -18.02 29.89
C LEU A 6 -35.13 -18.45 29.20
N ALA A 7 -34.43 -17.50 28.58
CA ALA A 7 -33.15 -17.70 27.92
C ALA A 7 -32.04 -18.00 28.95
N ILE A 8 -31.19 -18.99 28.65
CA ILE A 8 -29.97 -19.33 29.39
C ILE A 8 -28.80 -19.18 28.40
N SER A 9 -27.94 -18.19 28.62
CA SER A 9 -26.58 -18.14 28.05
C SER A 9 -25.66 -19.01 28.91
N LEU A 10 -24.96 -19.94 28.26
CA LEU A 10 -24.02 -20.86 28.87
C LEU A 10 -22.61 -20.28 28.70
N VAL A 11 -21.98 -19.83 29.80
CA VAL A 11 -20.53 -19.61 29.86
C VAL A 11 -19.95 -20.82 30.59
N ALA A 12 -19.28 -21.71 29.86
CA ALA A 12 -18.57 -22.83 30.42
C ALA A 12 -17.08 -22.51 30.48
N SER A 13 -16.60 -22.14 31.67
CA SER A 13 -15.18 -22.26 32.01
C SER A 13 -14.81 -23.73 32.11
N SER A 14 -13.85 -24.17 31.29
CA SER A 14 -13.27 -25.51 31.38
C SER A 14 -12.47 -25.65 32.67
N ALA A 15 -13.06 -26.32 33.66
CA ALA A 15 -12.34 -26.86 34.81
C ALA A 15 -11.72 -28.21 34.42
N VAL A 16 -10.39 -28.32 34.52
CA VAL A 16 -9.67 -29.58 34.38
C VAL A 16 -9.90 -30.43 35.64
N LEU A 17 -10.67 -31.51 35.50
CA LEU A 17 -10.85 -32.54 36.53
C LEU A 17 -9.68 -33.53 36.45
N ILE A 18 -8.70 -33.41 37.34
CA ILE A 18 -7.71 -34.47 37.58
C ILE A 18 -8.31 -35.43 38.61
N ALA A 19 -8.59 -36.66 38.17
CA ALA A 19 -8.97 -37.76 39.06
C ALA A 19 -7.71 -38.29 39.78
N GLY A 20 -7.65 -38.13 41.10
CA GLY A 20 -6.64 -38.74 41.97
C GLY A 20 -7.31 -39.48 43.12
N CYS A 21 -7.08 -40.79 43.22
CA CYS A 21 -7.57 -41.65 44.28
C CYS A 21 -6.76 -41.47 45.59
N GLY A 22 -7.47 -41.45 46.73
CA GLY A 22 -7.02 -42.07 48.00
C GLY A 22 -5.93 -41.36 48.82
N ASP A 23 -6.33 -40.47 49.72
CA ASP A 23 -6.13 -40.57 51.19
C ASP A 23 -6.40 -39.20 51.83
N ASN A 24 -7.00 -39.19 53.02
CA ASN A 24 -7.53 -38.02 53.77
C ASN A 24 -6.47 -36.98 54.19
N SER A 25 -5.83 -36.33 53.22
CA SER A 25 -5.07 -35.10 53.45
C SER A 25 -5.94 -33.93 53.03
N ALA A 26 -6.12 -32.95 53.92
CA ALA A 26 -6.72 -31.68 53.53
C ALA A 26 -5.93 -31.14 52.32
N PHE A 27 -6.63 -30.80 51.24
CA PHE A 27 -6.03 -30.02 50.16
C PHE A 27 -5.58 -28.69 50.78
N GLU A 28 -4.30 -28.58 51.11
CA GLU A 28 -3.69 -27.27 51.27
C GLU A 28 -3.77 -26.61 49.91
N THR A 29 -4.68 -25.64 49.79
CA THR A 29 -4.61 -24.68 48.70
C THR A 29 -3.26 -23.99 48.88
N PRO A 30 -2.35 -24.02 47.89
CA PRO A 30 -1.12 -23.25 48.00
C PRO A 30 -1.53 -21.81 48.30
N THR A 31 -0.95 -21.23 49.34
CA THR A 31 -1.05 -19.78 49.55
C THR A 31 -0.56 -19.14 48.27
N ALA A 32 -1.38 -18.29 47.64
CA ALA A 32 -0.91 -17.48 46.54
C ALA A 32 0.37 -16.78 47.01
N PRO A 33 1.51 -16.89 46.30
CA PRO A 33 2.70 -16.17 46.70
C PRO A 33 2.35 -14.69 46.70
N THR A 34 2.34 -14.08 47.89
CA THR A 34 2.04 -12.65 48.06
C THR A 34 3.20 -11.77 47.60
N ASP A 35 4.32 -12.38 47.22
CA ASP A 35 5.49 -11.72 46.66
C ASP A 35 5.82 -12.36 45.29
N THR A 36 5.97 -11.52 44.27
CA THR A 36 6.60 -11.88 43.00
C THR A 36 8.01 -12.43 43.29
N PRO A 37 8.39 -13.62 42.77
CA PRO A 37 9.75 -14.13 42.95
C PRO A 37 10.79 -13.08 42.55
N LEU A 38 11.80 -12.88 43.39
CA LEU A 38 12.88 -11.93 43.11
C LEU A 38 13.74 -12.45 41.95
N ASN A 39 13.64 -11.79 40.79
CA ASN A 39 14.53 -11.92 39.66
C ASN A 39 15.43 -10.68 39.60
N ASN A 40 16.71 -10.86 39.88
CA ASN A 40 17.73 -9.79 39.85
C ASN A 40 18.75 -10.04 38.73
N GLY A 41 18.31 -10.67 37.63
CA GLY A 41 19.10 -10.89 36.42
C GLY A 41 19.45 -9.58 35.71
N LEU A 42 20.30 -9.69 34.68
CA LEU A 42 20.65 -8.56 33.82
C LEU A 42 19.57 -8.31 32.76
N ILE A 43 19.35 -7.04 32.43
CA ILE A 43 18.45 -6.64 31.35
C ILE A 43 19.02 -7.17 30.03
N SER A 44 18.25 -7.98 29.32
CA SER A 44 18.61 -8.41 27.97
C SER A 44 18.26 -7.32 26.98
N GLN A 45 19.13 -7.04 26.01
CA GLN A 45 18.87 -6.12 24.90
C GLN A 45 17.47 -6.32 24.29
N LYS A 46 17.10 -7.55 23.89
CA LYS A 46 15.79 -7.87 23.30
C LYS A 46 14.57 -7.66 24.20
N ASN A 47 14.78 -7.46 25.51
CA ASN A 47 13.73 -7.34 26.52
C ASN A 47 13.82 -6.01 27.29
N LEU A 48 14.40 -4.98 26.68
CA LEU A 48 14.23 -3.60 27.11
C LEU A 48 13.17 -2.98 26.19
N THR A 49 12.02 -2.60 26.74
CA THR A 49 10.92 -2.02 25.94
C THR A 49 10.64 -0.60 26.40
N LEU A 50 10.56 0.32 25.46
CA LEU A 50 10.20 1.72 25.67
C LEU A 50 8.74 1.96 25.26
N LEU A 51 7.97 2.64 26.10
CA LEU A 51 6.54 2.91 25.94
C LEU A 51 6.26 4.39 26.18
N PHE A 52 5.35 4.97 25.42
CA PHE A 52 4.93 6.36 25.57
C PHE A 52 3.43 6.41 25.89
N SER A 53 3.02 7.26 26.84
CA SER A 53 1.60 7.46 27.15
C SER A 53 0.85 8.15 26.01
N GLU A 54 1.56 8.97 25.26
CA GLU A 54 1.12 9.66 24.04
C GLU A 54 2.33 9.74 23.11
N THR A 55 2.26 9.08 21.95
CA THR A 55 3.33 9.12 20.95
C THR A 55 3.23 10.35 20.05
N LYS A 56 2.07 11.02 19.98
CA LYS A 56 1.90 12.25 19.19
C LYS A 56 1.27 13.38 19.98
N PRO A 57 2.01 13.96 20.92
CA PRO A 57 1.49 15.07 21.68
C PRO A 57 1.36 16.29 20.75
N LYS A 58 0.18 16.89 20.68
CA LYS A 58 -0.12 18.05 19.83
C LYS A 58 0.56 19.34 20.33
N PHE A 59 1.87 19.45 20.10
CA PHE A 59 2.64 20.64 20.42
C PHE A 59 2.47 21.73 19.37
N PHE A 60 2.45 21.38 18.08
CA PHE A 60 2.24 22.30 16.97
C PHE A 60 0.95 21.96 16.23
N ASP A 61 0.10 22.97 16.00
CA ASP A 61 -1.09 22.85 15.17
C ASP A 61 -0.81 23.42 13.77
N ALA A 62 -0.66 22.54 12.78
CA ALA A 62 -0.39 22.94 11.40
C ALA A 62 -1.55 23.71 10.75
N THR A 63 -2.78 23.62 11.26
CA THR A 63 -3.96 24.31 10.73
C THR A 63 -4.01 25.77 11.20
N THR A 64 -3.68 26.01 12.48
CA THR A 64 -3.74 27.35 13.09
C THR A 64 -2.39 28.04 13.17
N GLY A 65 -1.29 27.29 13.04
CA GLY A 65 0.07 27.76 13.26
C GLY A 65 0.40 28.01 14.74
N GLU A 66 -0.44 27.53 15.68
CA GLU A 66 -0.22 27.72 17.12
C GLU A 66 0.65 26.62 17.75
N PHE A 67 1.39 27.01 18.78
CA PHE A 67 2.18 26.10 19.61
C PHE A 67 1.58 26.00 21.02
N THR A 68 1.32 24.78 21.49
CA THR A 68 0.73 24.49 22.81
C THR A 68 1.66 23.57 23.61
N PRO A 69 2.12 23.94 24.82
CA PRO A 69 2.95 23.07 25.64
C PRO A 69 2.26 21.76 26.01
N VAL A 70 3.00 20.65 25.92
CA VAL A 70 2.51 19.27 26.13
C VAL A 70 3.52 18.45 26.92
N THR A 71 3.04 17.37 27.53
CA THR A 71 3.85 16.40 28.28
C THR A 71 3.48 14.98 27.90
N SER A 72 4.44 14.06 27.91
CA SER A 72 4.22 12.62 27.70
C SER A 72 4.95 11.82 28.78
N GLU A 73 4.29 10.81 29.35
CA GLU A 73 4.91 9.86 30.28
C GLU A 73 5.58 8.75 29.47
N ILE A 74 6.85 8.50 29.78
CA ILE A 74 7.69 7.54 29.08
C ILE A 74 8.01 6.42 30.07
N SER A 75 7.54 5.23 29.77
CA SER A 75 7.65 4.05 30.63
C SER A 75 8.59 3.03 30.00
N VAL A 76 9.30 2.30 30.85
CA VAL A 76 10.16 1.20 30.42
C VAL A 76 9.74 -0.08 31.10
N GLN A 77 9.78 -1.19 30.36
CA GLN A 77 9.64 -2.55 30.88
C GLN A 77 10.94 -3.33 30.63
N ILE A 78 11.37 -4.13 31.63
CA ILE A 78 12.63 -4.89 31.56
C ILE A 78 12.45 -6.39 31.79
N GLY A 79 13.16 -7.18 30.99
CA GLY A 79 13.27 -8.64 31.14
C GLY A 79 14.69 -9.16 30.92
N ASP A 80 14.93 -10.39 31.37
CA ASP A 80 16.22 -11.09 31.19
C ASP A 80 16.28 -11.87 29.87
N ASN A 81 17.39 -12.55 29.60
CA ASN A 81 17.59 -13.28 28.34
C ASN A 81 16.65 -14.49 28.16
N LYS A 82 15.97 -14.91 29.23
CA LYS A 82 14.99 -16.02 29.27
C LYS A 82 13.55 -15.53 29.10
N ASN A 83 13.37 -14.27 28.71
CA ASN A 83 12.07 -13.61 28.58
C ASN A 83 11.29 -13.61 29.91
N GLN A 84 12.00 -13.55 31.04
CA GLN A 84 11.39 -13.42 32.36
C GLN A 84 11.46 -11.98 32.85
N LEU A 85 10.38 -11.51 33.48
CA LEU A 85 10.33 -10.18 34.09
C LEU A 85 11.41 -10.06 35.19
N ILE A 86 12.17 -8.98 35.15
CA ILE A 86 13.14 -8.65 36.21
C ILE A 86 12.41 -7.87 37.30
N THR A 87 12.34 -8.41 38.51
CA THR A 87 11.62 -7.79 39.63
C THR A 87 12.53 -7.02 40.59
N GLY A 88 13.85 -7.19 40.47
CA GLY A 88 14.87 -6.40 41.17
C GLY A 88 15.03 -4.98 40.60
N SER A 89 15.54 -4.07 41.44
CA SER A 89 15.68 -2.65 41.09
C SER A 89 16.83 -2.40 40.10
N HIS A 90 16.52 -1.75 38.97
CA HIS A 90 17.49 -1.33 37.96
C HIS A 90 17.32 0.16 37.67
N THR A 91 18.42 0.87 37.43
CA THR A 91 18.38 2.29 37.02
C THR A 91 18.32 2.36 35.50
N ILE A 92 17.31 3.05 34.97
CA ILE A 92 17.18 3.37 33.56
C ILE A 92 17.46 4.86 33.38
N ASN A 93 18.30 5.20 32.41
CA ASN A 93 18.68 6.57 32.08
C ASN A 93 17.97 6.97 30.78
N PHE A 94 17.67 8.26 30.65
CA PHE A 94 16.96 8.81 29.50
C PHE A 94 17.67 10.00 28.89
N LYS A 95 17.56 10.10 27.56
CA LYS A 95 17.98 11.25 26.77
C LYS A 95 16.87 11.57 25.77
N THR A 96 16.77 12.84 25.40
CA THR A 96 15.83 13.31 24.38
C THR A 96 16.55 14.29 23.47
N GLU A 97 16.20 14.29 22.20
CA GLU A 97 16.74 15.22 21.19
C GLU A 97 16.33 16.66 21.50
N TRP A 98 15.06 16.85 21.87
CA TRP A 98 14.45 18.13 22.17
C TRP A 98 13.49 18.07 23.36
N GLY A 99 13.27 19.23 24.01
CA GLY A 99 12.46 19.33 25.21
C GLY A 99 13.22 18.96 26.48
N LEU A 100 12.48 18.64 27.54
CA LEU A 100 13.01 18.31 28.87
C LEU A 100 12.47 16.96 29.34
N ILE A 101 13.36 15.99 29.54
CA ILE A 101 13.04 14.67 30.08
C ILE A 101 13.64 14.49 31.47
N ASP A 102 12.94 13.82 32.39
CA ASP A 102 13.54 13.45 33.66
C ASP A 102 14.69 12.44 33.40
N PRO A 103 15.88 12.63 33.99
CA PRO A 103 17.10 11.96 33.51
C PRO A 103 17.17 10.46 33.81
N THR A 104 16.47 10.00 34.86
CA THR A 104 16.55 8.60 35.31
C THR A 104 15.27 8.16 36.03
N CYS A 105 14.96 6.87 35.97
CA CYS A 105 14.05 6.20 36.90
C CYS A 105 14.64 4.89 37.44
N VAL A 106 14.09 4.38 38.54
CA VAL A 106 14.46 3.08 39.13
C VAL A 106 13.27 2.14 39.04
N THR A 107 13.48 0.94 38.51
CA THR A 107 12.41 -0.04 38.31
C THR A 107 11.86 -0.59 39.61
N GLU A 108 10.54 -0.71 39.67
CA GLU A 108 9.79 -1.45 40.68
C GLU A 108 8.96 -2.51 39.96
N ASN A 109 9.16 -3.80 40.30
CA ASN A 109 8.53 -4.93 39.61
C ASN A 109 8.70 -4.90 38.07
N GLY A 110 9.89 -4.49 37.61
CA GLY A 110 10.25 -4.53 36.19
C GLY A 110 9.77 -3.36 35.35
N THR A 111 9.19 -2.32 35.97
CA THR A 111 8.76 -1.10 35.28
C THR A 111 9.20 0.17 35.99
N CYS A 112 9.48 1.24 35.25
CA CYS A 112 9.50 2.61 35.77
C CYS A 112 9.17 3.62 34.68
N SER A 113 8.85 4.85 35.09
CA SER A 113 8.43 5.91 34.17
C SER A 113 9.10 7.25 34.50
N VAL A 114 9.28 8.08 33.48
CA VAL A 114 9.74 9.47 33.53
C VAL A 114 8.77 10.38 32.77
N THR A 115 8.80 11.69 33.03
CA THR A 115 8.00 12.65 32.25
C THR A 115 8.88 13.41 31.27
N TRP A 116 8.50 13.40 30.00
CA TRP A 116 8.99 14.33 28.97
C TRP A 116 8.07 15.55 28.85
N ARG A 117 8.66 16.71 28.57
CA ARG A 117 7.98 18.02 28.50
C ARG A 117 8.48 18.78 27.27
N SER A 118 7.56 19.31 26.47
CA SER A 118 7.88 20.07 25.26
C SER A 118 8.76 21.29 25.55
N GLY A 119 9.73 21.55 24.67
CA GLY A 119 10.67 22.68 24.75
C GLY A 119 10.17 23.97 24.09
N SER A 120 11.10 24.87 23.75
CA SER A 120 10.82 26.10 23.00
C SER A 120 10.54 25.80 21.53
N SER A 121 9.53 26.45 20.94
CA SER A 121 9.21 26.34 19.52
C SER A 121 10.31 26.86 18.58
N THR A 122 11.25 27.67 19.08
CA THR A 122 12.37 28.20 18.29
C THR A 122 13.45 27.18 17.96
N ASP A 123 13.54 26.13 18.78
CA ASP A 123 14.64 25.15 18.76
C ASP A 123 14.11 23.74 18.50
N MET A 124 12.86 23.63 18.05
CA MET A 124 12.18 22.37 17.77
C MET A 124 12.80 21.66 16.55
N PRO A 125 12.87 20.32 16.55
CA PRO A 125 13.32 19.54 15.40
C PRO A 125 12.54 19.89 14.14
N ALA A 126 13.24 20.06 13.02
CA ALA A 126 12.64 20.52 11.77
C ALA A 126 11.70 19.48 11.13
N ASN A 127 11.92 18.20 11.43
CA ASN A 127 11.07 17.07 11.05
C ASN A 127 9.86 16.86 11.99
N PHE A 128 9.73 17.66 13.05
CA PHE A 128 8.72 17.53 14.12
C PHE A 128 8.73 16.18 14.85
N LEU A 129 9.78 15.38 14.68
CA LEU A 129 10.01 14.18 15.46
C LEU A 129 10.96 14.52 16.60
N ASN A 130 10.69 14.01 17.78
CA ASN A 130 11.59 14.13 18.91
C ASN A 130 11.98 12.73 19.39
N ASN A 131 13.24 12.36 19.20
CA ASN A 131 13.72 11.05 19.57
C ASN A 131 14.07 10.99 21.06
N VAL A 132 13.62 9.92 21.70
CA VAL A 132 13.87 9.59 23.10
C VAL A 132 14.60 8.26 23.17
N LEU A 133 15.69 8.27 23.91
CA LEU A 133 16.55 7.13 24.16
C LEU A 133 16.44 6.73 25.63
N ALA A 134 16.19 5.44 25.88
CA ALA A 134 16.28 4.83 27.20
C ALA A 134 17.41 3.80 27.23
N TYR A 135 18.26 3.84 28.25
CA TYR A 135 19.41 2.93 28.32
C TYR A 135 19.78 2.54 29.75
N SER A 136 20.37 1.35 29.88
CA SER A 136 20.95 0.83 31.12
C SER A 136 22.36 0.33 30.89
N ILE A 137 23.29 0.78 31.72
CA ILE A 137 24.71 0.38 31.67
C ILE A 137 24.97 -1.05 32.20
N ASN A 138 23.99 -1.65 32.86
CA ASN A 138 24.09 -2.98 33.48
C ASN A 138 23.15 -3.97 32.78
N GLY A 139 23.29 -4.10 31.46
CA GLY A 139 22.58 -5.09 30.66
C GLY A 139 23.50 -6.17 30.13
N GLN A 140 22.96 -6.96 29.20
CA GLN A 140 23.68 -7.94 28.40
C GLN A 140 23.11 -7.96 26.98
N GLU A 141 23.98 -8.26 26.02
CA GLU A 141 23.59 -8.53 24.64
C GLU A 141 22.67 -9.74 24.54
N SER A 142 21.93 -9.82 23.44
CA SER A 142 21.02 -10.94 23.19
C SER A 142 21.66 -11.98 22.29
N PHE A 143 21.33 -13.25 22.53
CA PHE A 143 21.73 -14.36 21.67
C PHE A 143 20.58 -15.34 21.44
N ILE A 144 20.67 -16.06 20.33
CA ILE A 144 19.82 -17.19 19.99
C ILE A 144 20.51 -18.43 20.55
N ASP A 145 19.92 -18.98 21.60
CA ASP A 145 20.30 -20.23 22.24
C ASP A 145 19.73 -21.41 21.43
N ILE A 146 20.55 -22.01 20.57
CA ILE A 146 20.11 -23.05 19.63
C ILE A 146 19.93 -24.40 20.33
N ASP A 147 20.74 -24.68 21.34
CA ASP A 147 20.71 -25.97 22.05
C ASP A 147 19.91 -25.96 23.36
N GLY A 148 19.50 -24.77 23.81
CA GLY A 148 18.61 -24.55 24.96
C GLY A 148 19.32 -24.63 26.31
N ASP A 149 20.65 -24.51 26.36
CA ASP A 149 21.43 -24.66 27.59
C ASP A 149 21.51 -23.37 28.45
N SER A 150 20.97 -22.26 27.95
CA SER A 150 20.97 -20.92 28.53
C SER A 150 22.33 -20.22 28.61
N PHE A 151 23.34 -20.72 27.90
CA PHE A 151 24.65 -20.10 27.70
C PHE A 151 24.86 -19.77 26.24
N PHE A 152 25.59 -18.69 25.95
CA PHE A 152 26.08 -18.43 24.61
C PHE A 152 27.29 -19.33 24.34
N SER A 153 27.09 -20.38 23.55
CA SER A 153 28.02 -21.47 23.30
C SER A 153 28.38 -21.62 21.81
N ASP A 154 29.27 -22.56 21.46
CA ASP A 154 29.69 -22.77 20.06
C ASP A 154 28.51 -23.29 19.23
N GLY A 155 28.05 -22.49 18.28
CA GLY A 155 26.90 -22.80 17.42
C GLY A 155 25.80 -21.75 17.52
N ASP A 156 25.76 -21.00 18.63
CA ASP A 156 24.83 -19.90 18.84
C ASP A 156 25.21 -18.66 18.02
N THR A 157 24.26 -17.74 17.90
CA THR A 157 24.47 -16.42 17.28
C THR A 157 24.02 -15.32 18.23
N PHE A 158 24.67 -14.16 18.20
CA PHE A 158 24.33 -13.04 19.07
C PHE A 158 24.25 -11.73 18.28
N GLU A 159 23.55 -10.77 18.87
CA GLU A 159 23.50 -9.39 18.40
C GLU A 159 24.53 -8.58 19.19
N ASP A 160 25.44 -7.95 18.47
CA ASP A 160 26.51 -7.13 19.03
C ASP A 160 26.06 -5.67 19.08
N LEU A 161 26.30 -5.01 20.21
CA LEU A 161 25.82 -3.66 20.47
C LEU A 161 26.95 -2.63 20.41
N GLU A 162 26.72 -1.58 19.62
CA GLU A 162 27.49 -0.35 19.69
C GLU A 162 27.02 0.55 20.84
N GLU A 163 27.71 1.66 21.06
CA GLU A 163 27.25 2.64 22.04
C GLU A 163 25.88 3.23 21.69
N PRO A 164 25.04 3.55 22.69
CA PRO A 164 23.76 4.20 22.43
C PRO A 164 23.92 5.60 21.87
N TYR A 165 23.02 6.01 20.98
CA TYR A 165 22.95 7.38 20.47
C TYR A 165 21.50 7.78 20.18
N ILE A 166 21.27 9.09 20.11
CA ILE A 166 20.06 9.63 19.50
C ILE A 166 20.38 9.84 18.02
N ASP A 167 19.83 8.96 17.18
CA ASP A 167 19.76 9.14 15.73
C ASP A 167 18.77 10.26 15.44
N ALA A 168 19.24 11.46 15.14
CA ALA A 168 18.38 12.63 14.94
C ALA A 168 17.79 12.72 13.52
N ASN A 169 18.21 11.84 12.61
CA ASN A 169 17.75 11.85 11.21
C ASN A 169 17.01 10.56 10.80
N GLU A 170 16.86 9.63 11.74
CA GLU A 170 16.07 8.40 11.66
C GLU A 170 16.50 7.44 10.55
N ASN A 171 17.78 7.42 10.20
CA ASN A 171 18.31 6.55 9.15
C ASN A 171 18.86 5.20 9.67
N GLY A 172 18.86 4.99 10.99
CA GLY A 172 19.30 3.76 11.64
C GLY A 172 20.82 3.58 11.69
N VAL A 173 21.61 4.63 11.45
CA VAL A 173 23.07 4.62 11.60
C VAL A 173 23.56 5.89 12.30
N PHE A 174 24.67 5.80 13.03
CA PHE A 174 25.26 6.99 13.65
C PHE A 174 25.87 7.94 12.62
N ASP A 175 25.48 9.21 12.64
CA ASP A 175 25.96 10.28 11.78
C ASP A 175 26.63 11.44 12.51
N ALA A 176 27.36 12.25 11.74
CA ALA A 176 27.90 13.52 12.23
C ALA A 176 26.77 14.51 12.56
N GLY A 177 26.43 14.60 13.85
CA GLY A 177 25.35 15.46 14.35
C GLY A 177 24.53 14.80 15.45
N ASP A 178 24.59 13.47 15.54
CA ASP A 178 23.88 12.67 16.54
C ASP A 178 24.48 12.82 17.94
N PHE A 179 23.64 12.58 18.95
CA PHE A 179 24.06 12.65 20.34
C PHE A 179 24.49 11.28 20.85
N VAL A 180 25.81 11.11 21.03
CA VAL A 180 26.38 9.89 21.61
C VAL A 180 26.16 9.83 23.12
N VAL A 181 25.83 8.64 23.61
CA VAL A 181 25.89 8.28 25.03
C VAL A 181 27.17 7.49 25.26
N ASP A 182 28.23 8.22 25.59
CA ASP A 182 29.58 7.68 25.87
C ASP A 182 29.54 6.78 27.12
N VAL A 183 29.71 5.49 26.90
CA VAL A 183 29.58 4.43 27.92
C VAL A 183 30.67 3.42 27.76
N LYS A 184 30.91 2.68 28.84
CA LYS A 184 31.89 1.61 28.79
C LYS A 184 31.44 0.51 27.84
N ASN A 185 32.19 0.30 26.76
CA ASN A 185 32.10 -0.87 25.90
C ASN A 185 33.48 -1.53 25.75
N ALA A 186 33.58 -2.57 24.95
CA ALA A 186 34.82 -3.34 24.84
C ALA A 186 35.94 -2.64 24.03
N VAL A 187 35.60 -1.58 23.30
CA VAL A 187 36.52 -0.71 22.55
C VAL A 187 37.00 0.46 23.43
N ASP A 188 36.09 1.11 24.18
CA ASP A 188 36.37 2.09 25.23
C ASP A 188 36.00 1.57 26.62
N LEU A 189 37.00 0.97 27.28
CA LEU A 189 36.89 0.49 28.65
C LEU A 189 36.73 1.61 29.70
N SER A 190 36.90 2.88 29.30
CA SER A 190 36.76 4.04 30.16
C SER A 190 35.40 4.71 30.08
N GLY A 191 34.70 4.60 28.93
CA GLY A 191 33.44 5.29 28.62
C GLY A 191 33.56 6.80 28.77
N THR A 192 34.65 7.38 28.26
CA THR A 192 34.94 8.82 28.41
C THR A 192 35.64 9.47 27.21
N ASN A 193 35.72 8.79 26.06
CA ASN A 193 36.43 9.32 24.90
C ASN A 193 35.64 10.37 24.09
N ASN A 194 34.35 10.55 24.39
CA ASN A 194 33.37 11.38 23.67
C ASN A 194 33.27 11.09 22.17
N LEU A 195 33.57 9.87 21.75
CA LEU A 195 33.38 9.36 20.41
C LEU A 195 32.29 8.31 20.44
N HIS A 196 31.72 8.00 19.27
CA HIS A 196 30.88 6.83 19.09
C HIS A 196 31.77 5.64 18.76
N ASP A 197 31.75 4.63 19.61
CA ASP A 197 32.49 3.38 19.42
C ASP A 197 31.58 2.28 18.89
N MET A 198 31.96 1.76 17.71
CA MET A 198 31.29 0.65 17.04
C MET A 198 31.44 -0.68 17.80
N ILE A 199 30.65 -1.67 17.37
CA ILE A 199 30.69 -3.07 17.81
C ILE A 199 32.10 -3.70 17.86
N ASP A 200 32.35 -4.63 18.80
CA ASP A 200 33.68 -5.24 19.04
C ASP A 200 33.83 -6.67 18.49
N GLY A 201 32.73 -7.27 18.01
CA GLY A 201 32.64 -8.63 17.52
C GLY A 201 32.55 -9.70 18.62
N LEU A 202 32.34 -9.35 19.89
CA LEU A 202 32.33 -10.27 21.02
C LEU A 202 31.03 -10.15 21.84
N TYR A 203 30.57 -11.26 22.38
CA TYR A 203 29.42 -11.28 23.29
C TYR A 203 29.78 -10.73 24.68
N ASN A 204 29.06 -9.69 25.09
CA ASN A 204 29.23 -8.91 26.30
C ASN A 204 28.19 -9.29 27.38
N GLY A 205 28.19 -10.56 27.79
CA GLY A 205 27.33 -11.06 28.87
C GLY A 205 28.00 -12.09 29.79
N PRO A 206 27.41 -12.36 30.97
CA PRO A 206 27.99 -13.27 31.97
C PRO A 206 27.88 -14.74 31.58
N ASN A 207 26.86 -15.12 30.81
CA ASN A 207 26.57 -16.51 30.43
C ASN A 207 27.23 -16.87 29.09
N CYS A 208 28.56 -16.74 29.00
CA CYS A 208 29.30 -17.01 27.77
C CYS A 208 30.27 -18.17 27.92
N THR A 209 30.12 -19.20 27.09
CA THR A 209 30.97 -20.40 27.01
C THR A 209 31.55 -20.63 25.62
N HIS A 210 31.19 -19.80 24.63
CA HIS A 210 31.72 -19.85 23.27
C HIS A 210 33.26 -19.77 23.25
N SER A 211 33.88 -20.61 22.41
CA SER A 211 35.34 -20.76 22.30
C SER A 211 36.10 -19.51 21.84
N THR A 212 35.49 -18.63 21.04
CA THR A 212 36.15 -17.46 20.42
C THR A 212 35.41 -16.14 20.59
N LEU A 213 34.09 -16.17 20.79
CA LEU A 213 33.26 -14.96 20.77
C LEU A 213 32.92 -14.42 22.16
N CYS A 214 33.53 -14.92 23.24
CA CYS A 214 33.31 -14.37 24.57
C CYS A 214 34.19 -13.14 24.85
N SER A 215 33.59 -12.00 25.22
CA SER A 215 34.36 -10.85 25.69
C SER A 215 35.13 -11.20 26.97
N SER A 216 36.44 -10.98 26.97
CA SER A 216 37.31 -11.23 28.13
C SER A 216 37.46 -10.00 29.04
N SER A 217 37.12 -8.82 28.52
CA SER A 217 37.31 -7.53 29.16
C SER A 217 36.05 -7.01 29.85
N ILE A 218 34.88 -7.36 29.31
CA ILE A 218 33.57 -6.88 29.78
C ILE A 218 32.57 -8.03 29.81
N LYS A 219 31.66 -8.01 30.79
CA LYS A 219 30.61 -9.03 31.00
C LYS A 219 29.21 -8.44 31.12
N THR A 220 29.08 -7.16 30.80
CA THR A 220 27.84 -6.38 30.84
C THR A 220 27.89 -5.37 29.72
N SER A 221 26.81 -5.17 28.98
CA SER A 221 26.72 -4.18 27.92
C SER A 221 25.76 -3.05 28.29
N ALA A 222 25.94 -1.89 27.67
CA ALA A 222 24.93 -0.85 27.67
C ALA A 222 23.81 -1.26 26.73
N VAL A 223 22.65 -1.62 27.28
CA VAL A 223 21.46 -1.97 26.51
C VAL A 223 20.58 -0.74 26.37
N TRP A 224 20.02 -0.53 25.20
CA TRP A 224 19.26 0.66 24.89
C TRP A 224 18.10 0.38 23.94
N GLU A 225 17.11 1.25 24.00
CA GLU A 225 15.94 1.28 23.14
C GLU A 225 15.58 2.73 22.85
N SER A 226 15.09 3.00 21.65
CA SER A 226 14.74 4.36 21.23
C SER A 226 13.31 4.42 20.66
N GLY A 227 12.72 5.62 20.69
CA GLY A 227 11.43 5.86 20.08
C GLY A 227 11.14 7.35 19.95
N SER A 228 10.20 7.69 19.07
CA SER A 228 9.97 9.09 18.66
C SER A 228 8.62 9.62 19.14
N LEU A 229 8.58 10.91 19.47
CA LEU A 229 7.36 11.68 19.67
C LEU A 229 7.08 12.55 18.43
N GLU A 230 5.90 12.44 17.83
CA GLU A 230 5.48 13.28 16.70
C GLU A 230 4.74 14.53 17.22
N LEU A 231 5.38 15.70 17.08
CA LEU A 231 4.98 16.93 17.78
C LEU A 231 3.81 17.68 17.12
N THR A 232 3.35 17.24 15.95
CA THR A 232 2.24 17.85 15.20
C THR A 232 0.87 17.45 15.74
N GLY A 233 0.83 16.53 16.71
CA GLY A 233 -0.42 15.86 17.09
C GLY A 233 -1.01 15.04 15.95
N GLY A 234 -0.20 14.74 14.92
CA GLY A 234 -0.56 13.85 13.84
C GLY A 234 -0.75 12.46 14.39
N THR A 235 -1.82 11.79 14.04
CA THR A 235 -1.92 10.36 14.34
C THR A 235 -1.06 9.61 13.32
N SER A 236 0.15 9.15 13.65
CA SER A 236 0.66 7.95 12.97
C SER A 236 -0.42 6.85 13.10
N THR A 237 -1.07 6.50 12.00
CA THR A 237 -1.06 5.11 11.53
C THR A 237 -0.64 4.11 12.63
N SER A 238 -1.47 3.73 13.59
CA SER A 238 -2.85 3.27 13.53
C SER A 238 -3.90 4.27 14.05
N GLY A 239 -4.86 4.59 13.18
CA GLY A 239 -6.25 4.80 13.58
C GLY A 239 -6.56 5.96 14.54
N GLY A 240 -6.83 7.14 13.98
CA GLY A 240 -7.92 8.00 14.45
C GLY A 240 -7.54 9.39 14.97
N GLY A 241 -7.52 10.40 14.08
CA GLY A 241 -7.38 11.80 14.49
C GLY A 241 -7.87 12.84 13.48
N ALA A 242 -7.66 12.61 12.18
CA ALA A 242 -8.36 13.36 11.14
C ALA A 242 -9.70 12.68 10.87
N ASN A 243 -10.80 13.32 11.28
CA ASN A 243 -12.11 12.89 10.83
C ASN A 243 -12.23 13.25 9.35
N PHE A 244 -12.10 12.26 8.48
CA PHE A 244 -12.52 12.35 7.08
C PHE A 244 -13.95 11.77 7.01
N PRO A 245 -14.99 12.58 7.34
CA PRO A 245 -16.37 12.09 7.36
C PRO A 245 -16.87 11.74 5.96
N ASN A 246 -16.21 12.28 4.95
CA ASN A 246 -16.51 12.09 3.55
C ASN A 246 -15.64 11.01 2.88
N ILE A 247 -14.80 10.30 3.66
CA ILE A 247 -14.03 9.16 3.19
C ILE A 247 -14.49 7.89 3.91
N THR A 248 -14.78 6.87 3.12
CA THR A 248 -15.17 5.54 3.59
C THR A 248 -14.11 4.53 3.17
N LEU A 249 -13.71 3.67 4.10
CA LEU A 249 -12.86 2.52 3.80
C LEU A 249 -13.74 1.40 3.25
N ASN A 250 -13.39 0.87 2.09
CA ASN A 250 -14.16 -0.16 1.38
C ASN A 250 -13.52 -1.54 1.44
N SER A 251 -12.26 -1.61 1.86
CA SER A 251 -11.49 -2.84 1.95
C SER A 251 -10.89 -2.99 3.34
N HIS A 252 -10.51 -4.21 3.70
CA HIS A 252 -9.76 -4.48 4.92
C HIS A 252 -8.55 -5.39 4.59
N ILE A 253 -7.86 -5.10 3.49
CA ILE A 253 -6.81 -5.95 2.90
C ILE A 253 -5.83 -6.33 4.02
N PRO A 254 -5.53 -7.62 4.24
CA PRO A 254 -4.70 -8.02 5.36
C PRO A 254 -3.24 -7.78 5.00
N ALA A 255 -2.39 -7.45 5.98
CA ALA A 255 -0.96 -7.21 5.76
C ALA A 255 -0.24 -8.42 5.13
N GLN A 256 -0.84 -9.61 5.24
CA GLN A 256 -0.39 -10.84 4.61
C GLN A 256 -1.57 -11.65 4.07
N ILE A 257 -1.47 -12.12 2.83
CA ILE A 257 -2.43 -13.03 2.20
C ILE A 257 -1.80 -14.44 2.13
N PRO A 258 -2.46 -15.50 2.65
CA PRO A 258 -1.96 -16.87 2.54
C PRO A 258 -1.78 -17.27 1.08
N THR A 259 -0.56 -17.63 0.68
CA THR A 259 -0.32 -18.09 -0.69
C THR A 259 -0.78 -19.55 -0.87
N SER A 260 -1.14 -19.92 -2.10
CA SER A 260 -1.39 -21.34 -2.45
C SER A 260 -0.10 -22.18 -2.50
N ASN A 261 1.07 -21.60 -2.23
CA ASN A 261 2.37 -22.26 -2.27
C ASN A 261 2.90 -22.51 -0.84
N PRO A 262 2.83 -23.76 -0.33
CA PRO A 262 3.26 -24.08 1.04
C PRO A 262 4.78 -23.98 1.29
N ALA A 263 5.59 -23.62 0.28
CA ALA A 263 7.04 -23.47 0.38
C ALA A 263 7.51 -22.01 0.60
N LEU A 264 6.61 -21.03 0.49
CA LEU A 264 6.90 -19.62 0.78
C LEU A 264 6.04 -19.24 1.99
N LEU A 265 6.69 -18.82 3.08
CA LEU A 265 5.97 -18.49 4.30
C LEU A 265 5.12 -17.22 4.13
N GLU A 266 5.56 -16.25 3.31
CA GLU A 266 4.89 -14.94 3.15
C GLU A 266 5.25 -14.34 1.76
N ASP A 267 4.30 -13.71 1.05
CA ASP A 267 4.56 -12.92 -0.19
C ASP A 267 4.00 -11.51 0.04
N THR A 268 4.82 -10.47 -0.14
CA THR A 268 4.39 -9.07 -0.14
C THR A 268 3.71 -8.76 -1.47
N PHE A 269 2.52 -8.17 -1.44
CA PHE A 269 1.76 -7.84 -2.64
C PHE A 269 1.71 -6.32 -2.85
N VAL A 270 1.78 -5.88 -4.10
CA VAL A 270 1.48 -4.50 -4.47
C VAL A 270 0.13 -4.48 -5.17
N ALA A 271 -0.82 -3.71 -4.64
CA ALA A 271 -2.07 -3.42 -5.33
C ALA A 271 -1.82 -2.36 -6.41
N GLU A 272 -1.92 -2.73 -7.68
CA GLU A 272 -1.52 -1.86 -8.79
C GLU A 272 -2.71 -1.22 -9.52
N LYS A 273 -3.84 -1.94 -9.61
CA LYS A 273 -5.02 -1.48 -10.34
C LYS A 273 -6.31 -1.75 -9.58
N LEU A 274 -7.17 -0.74 -9.55
CA LEU A 274 -8.53 -0.81 -9.04
C LEU A 274 -9.48 -0.96 -10.23
N TYR A 275 -10.51 -1.78 -10.08
CA TYR A 275 -11.63 -1.82 -11.00
C TYR A 275 -12.91 -1.62 -10.19
N MET A 276 -13.74 -0.70 -10.68
CA MET A 276 -15.06 -0.42 -10.12
C MET A 276 -16.15 -0.67 -11.14
N GLY A 277 -17.33 -0.98 -10.60
CA GLY A 277 -18.56 -1.00 -11.38
C GLY A 277 -19.60 -0.03 -10.84
N ASN A 278 -20.51 0.31 -11.73
CA ASN A 278 -21.49 1.38 -11.70
C ASN A 278 -22.65 1.17 -10.70
N SER A 279 -22.66 0.09 -9.91
CA SER A 279 -23.80 -0.20 -9.01
C SER A 279 -23.53 -1.03 -7.76
N THR A 280 -22.34 -1.61 -7.57
CA THR A 280 -22.07 -2.54 -6.46
C THR A 280 -20.99 -1.99 -5.51
N SER A 281 -21.14 -2.23 -4.20
CA SER A 281 -20.07 -2.00 -3.20
C SER A 281 -18.94 -3.03 -3.30
N GLN A 282 -18.82 -3.70 -4.46
CA GLN A 282 -17.80 -4.71 -4.70
C GLN A 282 -16.66 -4.02 -5.42
N PHE A 283 -15.47 -4.14 -4.89
CA PHE A 283 -14.27 -3.56 -5.50
C PHE A 283 -13.35 -4.69 -5.89
N LEU A 284 -12.84 -4.66 -7.11
CA LEU A 284 -11.82 -5.60 -7.56
C LEU A 284 -10.48 -4.92 -7.55
N TYR A 285 -9.49 -5.60 -7.00
CA TYR A 285 -8.11 -5.13 -7.03
C TYR A 285 -7.19 -6.22 -7.52
N MET A 286 -6.18 -5.77 -8.25
CA MET A 286 -5.13 -6.63 -8.78
C MET A 286 -3.91 -6.57 -7.87
N THR A 287 -3.40 -7.74 -7.49
CA THR A 287 -2.18 -7.90 -6.71
C THR A 287 -1.12 -8.66 -7.49
N ILE A 288 0.13 -8.22 -7.43
CA ILE A 288 1.28 -8.94 -7.99
C ILE A 288 2.15 -9.46 -6.85
N GLY A 289 2.42 -10.77 -6.86
CA GLY A 289 3.30 -11.41 -5.89
C GLY A 289 4.77 -11.09 -6.19
N SER A 290 5.49 -10.56 -5.20
CA SER A 290 6.88 -10.10 -5.32
C SER A 290 7.85 -11.21 -5.76
N PHE A 291 7.60 -12.45 -5.33
CA PHE A 291 8.49 -13.58 -5.61
C PHE A 291 8.01 -14.50 -6.74
N THR A 292 6.70 -14.49 -7.01
CA THR A 292 6.07 -15.42 -7.96
C THR A 292 5.79 -14.78 -9.31
N SER A 293 5.82 -13.44 -9.42
CA SER A 293 5.33 -12.69 -10.59
C SER A 293 3.90 -13.12 -10.98
N LYS A 294 3.13 -13.62 -10.03
CA LYS A 294 1.76 -14.07 -10.23
C LYS A 294 0.83 -12.90 -10.03
N THR A 295 -0.08 -12.71 -10.97
CA THR A 295 -1.14 -11.71 -10.87
C THR A 295 -2.42 -12.38 -10.38
N ASP A 296 -2.93 -11.90 -9.26
CA ASP A 296 -4.18 -12.35 -8.66
C ASP A 296 -5.20 -11.21 -8.66
N ILE A 297 -6.44 -11.53 -9.01
CA ILE A 297 -7.58 -10.60 -8.89
C ILE A 297 -8.43 -11.02 -7.71
N ASN A 298 -8.64 -10.06 -6.81
CA ASN A 298 -9.27 -10.26 -5.53
C ASN A 298 -10.45 -9.31 -5.36
N ARG A 299 -11.43 -9.75 -4.57
CA ARG A 299 -12.52 -8.90 -4.07
C ARG A 299 -12.09 -8.20 -2.79
N ALA A 300 -12.26 -6.89 -2.76
CA ALA A 300 -11.89 -6.03 -1.65
C ALA A 300 -12.75 -6.26 -0.39
N GLU A 301 -14.03 -6.56 -0.59
CA GLU A 301 -15.02 -6.68 0.50
C GLU A 301 -14.88 -7.98 1.30
N ASN A 302 -14.03 -8.92 0.87
CA ASN A 302 -13.89 -10.23 1.48
C ASN A 302 -12.41 -10.64 1.66
N VAL A 303 -11.87 -10.16 2.76
CA VAL A 303 -10.46 -10.27 3.14
C VAL A 303 -10.08 -11.72 3.45
N GLY A 304 -9.25 -12.32 2.59
CA GLY A 304 -8.50 -13.55 2.86
C GLY A 304 -8.92 -14.87 2.20
N GLN A 305 -9.89 -14.94 1.26
CA GLN A 305 -10.38 -16.27 0.80
C GLN A 305 -10.77 -16.49 -0.68
N THR A 306 -10.86 -15.51 -1.59
CA THR A 306 -11.24 -15.83 -2.99
C THR A 306 -10.48 -15.04 -4.03
N VAL A 307 -9.42 -15.65 -4.53
CA VAL A 307 -8.82 -15.30 -5.82
C VAL A 307 -9.83 -15.66 -6.91
N LEU A 308 -10.33 -14.65 -7.63
CA LEU A 308 -11.26 -14.85 -8.75
C LEU A 308 -10.53 -15.43 -9.97
N ASP A 309 -9.28 -15.01 -10.14
CA ASP A 309 -8.43 -15.43 -11.24
C ASP A 309 -6.95 -15.36 -10.83
N ALA A 310 -6.21 -16.40 -11.20
CA ALA A 310 -4.80 -16.59 -10.87
C ALA A 310 -4.06 -16.98 -12.16
N THR A 311 -3.35 -16.05 -12.79
CA THR A 311 -2.67 -16.30 -14.08
C THR A 311 -1.26 -15.71 -14.15
N ASP A 312 -0.53 -16.10 -15.21
CA ASP A 312 0.71 -15.47 -15.67
C ASP A 312 0.53 -13.93 -15.82
N PRO A 313 1.60 -13.11 -15.69
CA PRO A 313 1.54 -11.69 -15.35
C PRO A 313 1.09 -10.74 -16.46
N ASP A 314 0.59 -11.22 -17.61
CA ASP A 314 0.23 -10.29 -18.69
C ASP A 314 -1.06 -9.53 -18.35
N MET A 315 -0.88 -8.33 -17.78
CA MET A 315 -1.94 -7.44 -17.28
C MET A 315 -2.85 -6.89 -18.39
N PHE A 316 -2.37 -6.89 -19.64
CA PHE A 316 -3.07 -6.35 -20.83
C PHE A 316 -4.21 -7.23 -21.35
N ASN A 317 -4.40 -8.40 -20.74
CA ASN A 317 -5.32 -9.44 -21.18
C ASN A 317 -6.64 -9.47 -20.40
N LYS A 318 -6.99 -8.39 -19.70
CA LYS A 318 -8.10 -8.35 -18.75
C LYS A 318 -8.92 -7.06 -18.86
N ALA A 319 -10.25 -7.20 -18.84
CA ALA A 319 -11.17 -6.08 -18.66
C ALA A 319 -12.34 -6.47 -17.77
N ILE A 320 -12.92 -5.49 -17.09
CA ILE A 320 -14.04 -5.66 -16.17
C ILE A 320 -15.18 -4.77 -16.65
N SER A 321 -16.40 -5.33 -16.66
CA SER A 321 -17.59 -4.60 -17.06
C SER A 321 -17.78 -3.38 -16.18
N GLY A 322 -18.27 -2.30 -16.79
CA GLY A 322 -18.55 -1.08 -16.07
C GLY A 322 -19.58 -1.25 -14.95
N ASP A 323 -20.30 -2.36 -14.84
CA ASP A 323 -21.18 -2.75 -13.72
C ASP A 323 -20.56 -3.70 -12.70
N ASN A 324 -19.32 -4.12 -12.94
CA ASN A 324 -18.55 -5.04 -12.12
C ASN A 324 -19.28 -6.37 -11.85
N SER A 325 -20.14 -6.80 -12.78
CA SER A 325 -20.76 -8.11 -12.75
C SER A 325 -19.91 -9.17 -13.45
N LEU A 326 -19.12 -8.78 -14.46
CA LEU A 326 -18.40 -9.70 -15.32
C LEU A 326 -16.97 -9.21 -15.59
N MET A 327 -16.03 -10.14 -15.55
CA MET A 327 -14.66 -9.93 -15.99
C MET A 327 -14.41 -10.78 -17.23
N VAL A 328 -13.62 -10.26 -18.17
CA VAL A 328 -13.03 -11.04 -19.27
C VAL A 328 -11.53 -11.15 -19.06
N ASN A 329 -11.00 -12.35 -19.23
CA ASN A 329 -9.58 -12.66 -19.17
C ASN A 329 -9.15 -13.53 -20.35
N ILE A 330 -8.03 -13.19 -20.97
CA ILE A 330 -7.36 -14.01 -21.98
C ILE A 330 -6.23 -14.78 -21.30
N LYS A 331 -6.26 -16.11 -21.43
CA LYS A 331 -5.24 -17.01 -20.84
C LYS A 331 -4.89 -18.12 -21.82
N PRO A 332 -3.81 -18.89 -21.58
CA PRO A 332 -3.51 -20.06 -22.39
C PRO A 332 -4.73 -20.98 -22.49
N GLY A 333 -5.25 -21.15 -23.71
CA GLY A 333 -6.48 -21.90 -23.98
C GLY A 333 -7.64 -21.08 -24.54
N GLY A 334 -7.60 -19.74 -24.47
CA GLY A 334 -8.57 -18.84 -25.11
C GLY A 334 -9.04 -17.69 -24.20
N MET A 335 -10.18 -17.10 -24.56
CA MET A 335 -10.82 -16.03 -23.78
C MET A 335 -11.87 -16.62 -22.82
N TYR A 336 -11.95 -16.08 -21.61
CA TYR A 336 -12.83 -16.55 -20.55
C TYR A 336 -13.55 -15.39 -19.88
N THR A 337 -14.83 -15.58 -19.63
CA THR A 337 -15.60 -14.73 -18.72
C THR A 337 -15.51 -15.29 -17.30
N ILE A 338 -15.54 -14.40 -16.32
CA ILE A 338 -15.54 -14.71 -14.89
C ILE A 338 -16.64 -13.86 -14.26
N ASP A 339 -17.67 -14.52 -13.74
CA ASP A 339 -18.72 -13.86 -12.98
C ASP A 339 -18.14 -13.37 -11.65
N VAL A 340 -18.15 -12.05 -11.43
CA VAL A 340 -17.45 -11.41 -10.29
C VAL A 340 -18.06 -11.84 -8.95
N THR A 341 -19.37 -12.10 -8.92
CA THR A 341 -20.09 -12.49 -7.70
C THR A 341 -19.82 -13.94 -7.30
N SER A 342 -19.82 -14.86 -8.25
CA SER A 342 -19.72 -16.31 -8.01
C SER A 342 -18.32 -16.87 -8.23
N GLY A 343 -17.45 -16.17 -8.96
CA GLY A 343 -16.17 -16.67 -9.45
C GLY A 343 -16.31 -17.74 -10.55
N SER A 344 -17.53 -17.96 -11.07
CA SER A 344 -17.77 -18.96 -12.10
C SER A 344 -17.10 -18.53 -13.40
N THR A 345 -16.37 -19.45 -14.04
CA THR A 345 -15.66 -19.18 -15.29
C THR A 345 -16.34 -19.87 -16.47
N GLN A 346 -16.36 -19.21 -17.62
CA GLN A 346 -16.87 -19.75 -18.87
C GLN A 346 -15.95 -19.37 -20.02
N GLN A 347 -15.57 -20.34 -20.85
CA GLN A 347 -14.80 -20.05 -22.06
C GLN A 347 -15.71 -19.48 -23.15
N ILE A 348 -15.25 -18.46 -23.86
CA ILE A 348 -15.95 -17.82 -24.98
C ILE A 348 -15.06 -17.79 -26.22
N GLY A 349 -15.68 -17.72 -27.40
CA GLY A 349 -15.01 -17.60 -28.70
C GLY A 349 -14.24 -18.86 -29.15
N SER A 350 -14.44 -19.98 -28.46
CA SER A 350 -13.78 -21.27 -28.76
C SER A 350 -14.06 -21.78 -30.18
N THR A 351 -15.18 -21.37 -30.75
CA THR A 351 -15.63 -21.76 -32.09
C THR A 351 -14.75 -21.18 -33.21
N PHE A 352 -14.03 -20.08 -32.96
CA PHE A 352 -13.27 -19.34 -33.99
C PHE A 352 -11.77 -19.61 -33.98
N GLY A 353 -11.31 -20.56 -33.19
CA GLY A 353 -9.88 -20.85 -33.12
C GLY A 353 -9.08 -19.76 -32.42
N LEU A 354 -9.70 -18.97 -31.54
CA LEU A 354 -9.05 -18.03 -30.63
C LEU A 354 -8.17 -18.81 -29.63
N PHE A 355 -7.06 -19.37 -30.11
CA PHE A 355 -6.10 -20.15 -29.35
C PHE A 355 -4.75 -19.46 -29.44
N TYR A 356 -4.38 -18.78 -28.36
CA TYR A 356 -2.99 -18.38 -28.09
C TYR A 356 -2.31 -17.64 -29.27
N VAL A 357 -3.00 -16.63 -29.80
CA VAL A 357 -2.36 -15.49 -30.48
C VAL A 357 -2.42 -14.34 -29.47
N PRO A 358 -1.40 -13.47 -29.34
CA PRO A 358 -1.48 -12.30 -28.47
C PRO A 358 -2.59 -11.38 -28.98
N ILE A 359 -3.80 -11.62 -28.52
CA ILE A 359 -4.90 -10.65 -28.57
C ILE A 359 -4.46 -9.58 -27.59
N ASN A 360 -3.95 -8.47 -28.14
CA ASN A 360 -3.48 -7.37 -27.32
C ASN A 360 -4.64 -6.40 -27.13
N TYR A 361 -4.87 -6.02 -25.88
CA TYR A 361 -5.80 -4.97 -25.49
C TYR A 361 -7.27 -5.33 -25.76
N LEU A 362 -8.02 -5.56 -24.68
CA LEU A 362 -9.45 -5.83 -24.73
C LEU A 362 -10.20 -4.85 -23.83
N THR A 363 -11.44 -4.56 -24.20
CA THR A 363 -12.36 -3.73 -23.42
C THR A 363 -13.76 -4.33 -23.47
N ILE A 364 -14.61 -3.98 -22.52
CA ILE A 364 -15.94 -4.59 -22.35
C ILE A 364 -16.98 -3.50 -22.04
N THR A 365 -18.22 -3.72 -22.46
CA THR A 365 -19.34 -2.82 -22.20
C THR A 365 -19.69 -2.72 -20.71
N ASP A 366 -20.42 -1.67 -20.34
CA ASP A 366 -20.83 -1.44 -18.95
C ASP A 366 -21.64 -2.62 -18.40
N ASP A 367 -22.53 -3.18 -19.21
CA ASP A 367 -23.39 -4.32 -18.85
C ASP A 367 -22.71 -5.69 -19.02
N GLY A 368 -21.44 -5.70 -19.41
CA GLY A 368 -20.67 -6.93 -19.61
C GLY A 368 -21.09 -7.76 -20.82
N SER A 369 -22.01 -7.30 -21.67
CA SER A 369 -22.60 -8.11 -22.75
C SER A 369 -21.69 -8.32 -23.96
N LEU A 370 -20.74 -7.41 -24.20
CA LEU A 370 -19.91 -7.40 -25.40
C LEU A 370 -18.46 -7.02 -25.08
N VAL A 371 -17.51 -7.80 -25.56
CA VAL A 371 -16.08 -7.49 -25.52
C VAL A 371 -15.61 -7.00 -26.89
N ALA A 372 -14.76 -5.99 -26.94
CA ALA A 372 -14.02 -5.55 -28.11
C ALA A 372 -12.53 -5.83 -27.94
N PHE A 373 -11.87 -6.22 -29.02
CA PHE A 373 -10.44 -6.55 -29.03
C PHE A 373 -9.85 -6.37 -30.43
N ILE A 374 -8.53 -6.30 -30.54
CA ILE A 374 -7.80 -6.33 -31.80
C ILE A 374 -7.21 -7.72 -32.05
N ASP A 375 -7.33 -8.20 -33.29
CA ASP A 375 -6.69 -9.44 -33.76
C ASP A 375 -6.29 -9.28 -35.23
N ASP A 376 -5.18 -9.89 -35.65
CA ASP A 376 -4.69 -9.85 -37.03
C ASP A 376 -5.09 -11.08 -37.83
N SER A 377 -5.75 -12.07 -37.24
CA SER A 377 -6.14 -13.32 -37.89
C SER A 377 -7.40 -13.17 -38.74
N ASP A 378 -7.56 -14.08 -39.70
CA ASP A 378 -8.80 -14.28 -40.46
C ASP A 378 -9.82 -15.10 -39.65
N LEU A 379 -10.24 -14.58 -38.49
CA LEU A 379 -11.13 -15.25 -37.54
C LEU A 379 -12.50 -15.60 -38.15
N LEU A 380 -12.96 -14.77 -39.10
CA LEU A 380 -14.15 -15.00 -39.91
C LEU A 380 -13.72 -15.25 -41.35
N ALA A 381 -13.53 -16.53 -41.71
CA ALA A 381 -12.96 -16.97 -42.99
C ALA A 381 -13.32 -16.08 -44.20
N GLY A 382 -12.31 -15.43 -44.77
CA GLY A 382 -12.39 -14.54 -45.92
C GLY A 382 -12.64 -13.07 -45.58
N SER A 383 -12.74 -12.69 -44.31
CA SER A 383 -13.00 -11.31 -43.87
C SER A 383 -11.71 -10.52 -43.62
N ASN A 384 -10.61 -11.21 -43.28
CA ASN A 384 -9.27 -10.63 -43.11
C ASN A 384 -8.18 -11.50 -43.78
N PRO A 385 -8.24 -11.76 -45.10
CA PRO A 385 -7.27 -12.62 -45.78
C PRO A 385 -5.85 -12.04 -45.84
N SER A 386 -5.68 -10.76 -45.50
CA SER A 386 -4.41 -10.04 -45.50
C SER A 386 -3.69 -10.09 -44.17
N ASN A 387 -4.37 -10.56 -43.12
CA ASN A 387 -3.90 -10.57 -41.74
C ASN A 387 -3.42 -9.20 -41.24
N PHE A 388 -4.18 -8.14 -41.49
CA PHE A 388 -3.94 -6.85 -40.84
C PHE A 388 -4.72 -6.79 -39.54
N GLY A 389 -4.21 -6.10 -38.51
CA GLY A 389 -4.96 -5.90 -37.27
C GLY A 389 -6.34 -5.32 -37.55
N GLN A 390 -7.39 -5.99 -37.05
CA GLN A 390 -8.79 -5.55 -37.13
C GLN A 390 -9.40 -5.47 -35.74
N ILE A 391 -10.40 -4.61 -35.60
CA ILE A 391 -11.25 -4.53 -34.42
C ILE A 391 -12.36 -5.57 -34.56
N PHE A 392 -12.50 -6.41 -33.54
CA PHE A 392 -13.56 -7.41 -33.43
C PHE A 392 -14.40 -7.16 -32.19
N THR A 393 -15.65 -7.64 -32.22
CA THR A 393 -16.48 -7.78 -31.02
C THR A 393 -16.97 -9.21 -30.85
N LEU A 394 -17.10 -9.66 -29.60
CA LEU A 394 -17.58 -11.00 -29.23
C LEU A 394 -18.59 -10.91 -28.09
N THR A 395 -19.68 -11.67 -28.16
CA THR A 395 -20.65 -11.79 -27.06
C THR A 395 -20.09 -12.59 -25.89
N THR A 396 -20.44 -12.19 -24.67
CA THR A 396 -19.94 -12.81 -23.43
C THR A 396 -20.86 -13.89 -22.85
N ASP A 397 -22.08 -14.01 -23.37
CA ASP A 397 -23.11 -14.95 -22.90
C ASP A 397 -22.87 -16.41 -23.35
N GLY A 398 -21.79 -16.66 -24.10
CA GLY A 398 -21.44 -17.98 -24.65
C GLY A 398 -22.14 -18.35 -25.96
N THR A 399 -22.88 -17.43 -26.57
CA THR A 399 -23.41 -17.63 -27.92
C THR A 399 -22.33 -17.61 -28.99
N ASP A 400 -21.12 -17.16 -28.65
CA ASP A 400 -19.97 -17.05 -29.55
C ASP A 400 -20.32 -16.24 -30.81
N VAL A 401 -20.98 -15.09 -30.67
CA VAL A 401 -21.27 -14.20 -31.81
C VAL A 401 -20.08 -13.26 -32.00
N LEU A 402 -19.20 -13.62 -32.92
CA LEU A 402 -18.05 -12.82 -33.34
C LEU A 402 -18.42 -11.93 -34.55
N THR A 403 -18.06 -10.65 -34.49
CA THR A 403 -18.21 -9.70 -35.60
C THR A 403 -16.89 -8.97 -35.83
N GLN A 404 -16.43 -8.91 -37.08
CA GLN A 404 -15.34 -8.02 -37.49
C GLN A 404 -15.93 -6.63 -37.73
N ILE A 405 -15.52 -5.64 -36.94
CA ILE A 405 -16.05 -4.27 -37.00
C ILE A 405 -15.34 -3.47 -38.09
N SER A 406 -14.00 -3.57 -38.15
CA SER A 406 -13.20 -2.84 -39.13
C SER A 406 -12.96 -3.63 -40.40
N ASN A 407 -12.61 -2.93 -41.48
CA ASN A 407 -12.13 -3.52 -42.73
C ASN A 407 -10.90 -2.76 -43.21
N PHE A 408 -9.88 -2.72 -42.35
CA PHE A 408 -8.64 -2.00 -42.63
C PHE A 408 -7.85 -2.71 -43.72
N THR A 409 -7.31 -1.92 -44.64
CA THR A 409 -6.61 -2.40 -45.84
C THR A 409 -5.09 -2.29 -45.74
N ALA A 410 -4.60 -1.90 -44.57
CA ALA A 410 -3.21 -1.80 -44.20
C ALA A 410 -3.07 -2.03 -42.70
N GLU A 411 -1.84 -2.21 -42.24
CA GLU A 411 -1.56 -2.32 -40.81
C GLU A 411 -1.55 -0.93 -40.17
N TYR A 412 -2.50 -0.70 -39.26
CA TYR A 412 -2.65 0.56 -38.52
C TYR A 412 -2.33 0.41 -37.04
N PHE A 413 -2.08 -0.83 -36.60
CA PHE A 413 -1.69 -1.18 -35.24
C PHE A 413 -0.21 -1.64 -35.22
N LEU A 414 0.71 -0.70 -35.47
CA LEU A 414 2.17 -0.90 -35.59
C LEU A 414 3.06 -0.71 -34.33
N SER A 415 2.54 -0.31 -33.16
CA SER A 415 3.28 -0.08 -31.90
C SER A 415 3.04 -1.15 -30.84
N ASP A 416 3.96 -1.27 -29.87
CA ASP A 416 3.73 -2.12 -28.70
C ASP A 416 2.87 -1.42 -27.63
N ASP A 417 2.51 -0.14 -27.86
CA ASP A 417 1.62 0.67 -27.02
C ASP A 417 0.33 0.95 -27.81
N PHE A 418 -0.72 0.17 -27.56
CA PHE A 418 -2.05 0.36 -28.14
C PHE A 418 -3.11 0.45 -27.05
N GLU A 419 -4.09 1.32 -27.23
CA GLU A 419 -5.22 1.45 -26.33
C GLU A 419 -6.55 1.38 -27.08
N LEU A 420 -7.50 0.69 -26.45
CA LEU A 420 -8.90 0.60 -26.89
C LEU A 420 -9.80 1.07 -25.75
N ALA A 421 -10.81 1.87 -26.08
CA ALA A 421 -11.89 2.17 -25.17
C ALA A 421 -13.24 1.85 -25.79
N PHE A 422 -14.15 1.29 -24.99
CA PHE A 422 -15.54 1.09 -25.38
C PHE A 422 -16.39 2.17 -24.74
N SER A 423 -17.33 2.76 -25.49
CA SER A 423 -18.46 3.45 -24.87
C SER A 423 -19.24 2.45 -24.03
N GLY A 424 -19.63 2.82 -22.82
CA GLY A 424 -20.31 1.89 -21.91
C GLY A 424 -21.58 1.25 -22.46
N ASN A 425 -22.31 1.92 -23.36
CA ASN A 425 -23.49 1.38 -24.05
C ASN A 425 -23.18 0.41 -25.21
N GLY A 426 -21.91 0.19 -25.53
CA GLY A 426 -21.46 -0.71 -26.59
C GLY A 426 -21.71 -0.23 -28.03
N ASN A 427 -21.96 1.06 -28.26
CA ASN A 427 -22.24 1.57 -29.61
C ASN A 427 -20.99 2.10 -30.33
N THR A 428 -19.98 2.56 -29.60
CA THR A 428 -18.80 3.24 -30.14
C THR A 428 -17.51 2.64 -29.59
N ILE A 429 -16.57 2.31 -30.45
CA ILE A 429 -15.21 1.89 -30.10
C ILE A 429 -14.26 3.04 -30.43
N LEU A 430 -13.40 3.37 -29.48
CA LEU A 430 -12.35 4.36 -29.59
C LEU A 430 -10.99 3.66 -29.63
N PHE A 431 -10.10 4.16 -30.46
CA PHE A 431 -8.73 3.66 -30.61
C PHE A 431 -7.82 4.81 -31.04
N HIS A 432 -6.50 4.60 -31.00
CA HIS A 432 -5.56 5.58 -31.53
C HIS A 432 -4.66 5.00 -32.62
N SER A 433 -4.17 5.86 -33.50
CA SER A 433 -3.20 5.49 -34.54
C SER A 433 -2.42 6.71 -35.03
N LYS A 434 -1.17 6.45 -35.45
CA LYS A 434 -0.33 7.41 -36.18
C LYS A 434 -0.60 7.43 -37.69
N ALA A 435 -1.48 6.56 -38.17
CA ALA A 435 -1.81 6.46 -39.57
C ALA A 435 -3.00 7.36 -39.94
N ASP A 436 -3.09 7.70 -41.23
CA ASP A 436 -4.30 8.27 -41.83
C ASP A 436 -5.32 7.16 -42.11
N VAL A 437 -5.96 6.67 -41.04
CA VAL A 437 -6.84 5.49 -41.06
C VAL A 437 -8.04 5.69 -42.00
N ILE A 438 -8.57 6.91 -42.08
CA ILE A 438 -9.70 7.26 -42.96
C ILE A 438 -9.28 7.62 -44.39
N ASN A 439 -7.97 7.78 -44.64
CA ASN A 439 -7.37 8.03 -45.95
C ASN A 439 -8.01 9.22 -46.68
N ASP A 440 -8.34 10.28 -45.94
CA ASP A 440 -8.85 11.55 -46.45
C ASP A 440 -7.86 12.71 -46.27
N GLY A 441 -6.70 12.43 -45.66
CA GLY A 441 -5.64 13.39 -45.36
C GLY A 441 -5.76 14.08 -44.00
N SER A 442 -6.73 13.72 -43.15
CA SER A 442 -6.92 14.34 -41.83
C SER A 442 -5.76 14.09 -40.86
N ASN A 443 -5.01 12.99 -41.02
CA ASN A 443 -3.77 12.70 -40.27
C ASN A 443 -2.57 12.53 -41.23
N ALA A 444 -2.44 13.45 -42.20
CA ALA A 444 -1.35 13.40 -43.18
C ALA A 444 0.03 13.72 -42.60
N ASP A 445 0.08 14.33 -41.43
CA ASP A 445 1.30 14.60 -40.68
C ASP A 445 1.79 13.38 -39.90
N GLY A 446 0.88 12.50 -39.46
CA GLY A 446 1.21 11.24 -38.79
C GLY A 446 1.43 11.40 -37.28
N SER A 447 0.75 12.38 -36.67
CA SER A 447 0.59 12.46 -35.22
C SER A 447 -0.24 11.28 -34.72
N ASP A 448 -0.07 10.95 -33.44
CA ASP A 448 -0.92 9.95 -32.80
C ASP A 448 -2.31 10.58 -32.55
N GLU A 449 -3.37 10.00 -33.11
CA GLU A 449 -4.72 10.56 -33.10
C GLU A 449 -5.74 9.57 -32.57
N ILE A 450 -6.78 10.07 -31.90
CA ILE A 450 -7.95 9.30 -31.49
C ILE A 450 -8.93 9.18 -32.67
N PHE A 451 -9.39 7.97 -32.91
CA PHE A 451 -10.43 7.62 -33.86
C PHE A 451 -11.60 6.93 -33.14
N SER A 452 -12.80 7.10 -33.67
CA SER A 452 -14.01 6.38 -33.25
C SER A 452 -14.61 5.60 -34.40
N ILE A 453 -15.17 4.44 -34.12
CA ILE A 453 -15.97 3.63 -35.06
C ILE A 453 -17.20 3.08 -34.35
N ASN A 454 -18.34 3.00 -35.03
CA ASN A 454 -19.52 2.35 -34.47
C ASN A 454 -19.35 0.83 -34.45
N THR A 455 -20.03 0.14 -33.53
CA THR A 455 -20.02 -1.33 -33.46
C THR A 455 -20.74 -2.05 -34.59
N ASP A 456 -21.38 -1.32 -35.50
CA ASP A 456 -21.85 -1.85 -36.79
C ASP A 456 -20.84 -1.64 -37.93
N GLY A 457 -19.64 -1.13 -37.63
CA GLY A 457 -18.56 -0.83 -38.57
C GLY A 457 -18.72 0.49 -39.32
N THR A 458 -19.74 1.29 -39.00
CA THR A 458 -19.99 2.58 -39.67
C THR A 458 -19.36 3.77 -38.93
N ASN A 459 -19.42 4.96 -39.53
CA ASN A 459 -19.00 6.24 -38.92
C ASN A 459 -17.57 6.28 -38.35
N LEU A 460 -16.64 5.57 -39.01
CA LEU A 460 -15.22 5.72 -38.73
C LEU A 460 -14.79 7.20 -38.91
N THR A 461 -14.35 7.83 -37.83
CA THR A 461 -14.09 9.27 -37.75
C THR A 461 -12.85 9.56 -36.91
N GLN A 462 -12.03 10.53 -37.30
CA GLN A 462 -10.95 11.07 -36.48
C GLN A 462 -11.51 12.14 -35.54
N LEU A 463 -11.21 12.05 -34.23
CA LEU A 463 -11.72 12.96 -33.20
C LEU A 463 -10.74 14.08 -32.83
N THR A 464 -9.46 13.90 -33.10
CA THR A 464 -8.40 14.80 -32.65
C THR A 464 -7.54 15.33 -33.80
N THR A 465 -6.75 16.36 -33.51
CA THR A 465 -5.65 16.82 -34.36
C THR A 465 -4.55 17.27 -33.40
N LEU A 466 -3.68 16.35 -33.01
CA LEU A 466 -2.60 16.50 -32.05
C LEU A 466 -1.28 16.84 -32.75
N ASP A 467 -0.30 17.29 -31.96
CA ASP A 467 1.03 17.58 -32.48
C ASP A 467 1.85 16.29 -32.68
N LEU A 468 2.81 16.29 -33.61
CA LEU A 468 3.64 15.12 -33.98
C LEU A 468 4.45 14.48 -32.82
N THR A 469 4.62 15.19 -31.72
CA THR A 469 5.35 14.69 -30.54
C THR A 469 4.44 14.03 -29.52
N ALA A 470 3.12 14.12 -29.69
CA ALA A 470 2.13 13.49 -28.83
C ALA A 470 2.15 11.97 -28.99
N ASN A 471 2.05 11.27 -27.87
CA ASN A 471 1.79 9.84 -27.80
C ASN A 471 0.67 9.62 -26.80
N ILE A 472 -0.31 8.83 -27.19
CA ILE A 472 -1.46 8.50 -26.35
C ILE A 472 -1.10 7.25 -25.53
N SER A 473 -1.39 7.28 -24.23
CA SER A 473 -1.04 6.20 -23.31
C SER A 473 -2.21 5.64 -22.49
N GLU A 474 -3.39 6.24 -22.59
CA GLU A 474 -4.63 5.76 -21.94
C GLU A 474 -5.82 6.42 -22.64
N ILE A 475 -6.92 5.69 -22.82
CA ILE A 475 -8.19 6.19 -23.37
C ILE A 475 -9.34 5.64 -22.52
N LYS A 476 -10.29 6.49 -22.14
CA LYS A 476 -11.57 6.12 -21.51
C LYS A 476 -12.72 6.90 -22.13
N SER A 477 -13.96 6.42 -21.95
CA SER A 477 -15.16 7.06 -22.49
C SER A 477 -16.32 6.98 -21.51
N ASP A 478 -17.24 7.93 -21.62
CA ASP A 478 -18.53 7.85 -20.95
C ASP A 478 -19.43 6.75 -21.56
N THR A 479 -20.55 6.42 -20.89
CA THR A 479 -21.49 5.39 -21.35
C THR A 479 -22.04 5.70 -22.73
N SER A 480 -22.24 6.98 -23.08
CA SER A 480 -22.82 7.33 -24.37
C SER A 480 -21.82 7.23 -25.53
N GLY A 481 -20.52 7.33 -25.26
CA GLY A 481 -19.48 7.45 -26.29
C GLY A 481 -19.30 8.88 -26.81
N ALA A 482 -19.94 9.87 -26.19
CA ALA A 482 -19.90 11.25 -26.65
C ALA A 482 -18.62 11.97 -26.23
N THR A 483 -17.95 11.51 -25.18
CA THR A 483 -16.72 12.11 -24.66
C THR A 483 -15.66 11.04 -24.49
N ALA A 484 -14.58 11.16 -25.26
CA ALA A 484 -13.34 10.46 -25.00
C ALA A 484 -12.47 11.29 -24.06
N VAL A 485 -11.85 10.66 -23.07
CA VAL A 485 -10.83 11.25 -22.21
C VAL A 485 -9.55 10.45 -22.39
N PHE A 486 -8.45 11.12 -22.70
CA PHE A 486 -7.19 10.46 -22.99
C PHE A 486 -6.00 11.19 -22.37
N LEU A 487 -4.98 10.42 -22.02
CA LEU A 487 -3.69 10.94 -21.58
C LEU A 487 -2.75 10.99 -22.78
N SER A 488 -2.31 12.20 -23.12
CA SER A 488 -1.30 12.44 -24.14
C SER A 488 0.01 12.84 -23.49
N SER A 489 1.14 12.46 -24.10
CA SER A 489 2.45 12.81 -23.56
C SER A 489 3.48 13.11 -24.64
N ASP A 490 4.38 14.04 -24.34
CA ASP A 490 5.57 14.35 -25.14
C ASP A 490 6.86 14.11 -24.31
N ASN A 491 7.99 14.72 -24.67
CA ASN A 491 9.23 14.54 -23.91
C ASN A 491 9.27 15.26 -22.54
N VAL A 492 8.32 16.16 -22.27
CA VAL A 492 8.37 17.10 -21.14
C VAL A 492 7.09 17.09 -20.32
N LEU A 493 5.92 16.87 -20.94
CA LEU A 493 4.60 17.01 -20.34
C LEU A 493 3.74 15.76 -20.53
N TYR A 494 2.87 15.53 -19.55
CA TYR A 494 1.61 14.81 -19.72
C TYR A 494 0.48 15.83 -19.84
N SER A 495 -0.49 15.56 -20.70
CA SER A 495 -1.69 16.37 -20.88
C SER A 495 -2.92 15.49 -20.79
N LEU A 496 -3.81 15.80 -19.84
CA LEU A 496 -5.12 15.17 -19.76
C LEU A 496 -6.07 15.95 -20.67
N ILE A 497 -6.66 15.28 -21.65
CA ILE A 497 -7.41 15.91 -22.73
C ILE A 497 -8.75 15.20 -22.91
N THR A 498 -9.79 15.97 -23.21
CA THR A 498 -11.06 15.42 -23.70
C THR A 498 -11.21 15.66 -25.19
N ALA A 499 -11.81 14.70 -25.89
CA ALA A 499 -12.25 14.84 -27.27
C ALA A 499 -13.74 14.50 -27.36
N SER A 500 -14.52 15.48 -27.83
CA SER A 500 -15.92 15.29 -28.21
C SER A 500 -16.11 15.84 -29.63
N THR A 501 -16.94 16.86 -29.82
CA THR A 501 -16.96 17.66 -31.07
C THR A 501 -15.73 18.56 -31.21
N THR A 502 -15.04 18.84 -30.09
CA THR A 502 -13.81 19.62 -30.03
C THR A 502 -12.89 19.02 -28.98
N THR A 503 -11.59 19.30 -29.08
CA THR A 503 -10.61 18.92 -28.05
C THR A 503 -10.50 19.99 -26.97
N THR A 504 -10.39 19.57 -25.71
CA THR A 504 -10.19 20.46 -24.56
C THR A 504 -9.07 19.93 -23.68
N ILE A 505 -8.06 20.76 -23.41
CA ILE A 505 -7.00 20.42 -22.45
C ILE A 505 -7.53 20.69 -21.04
N ILE A 506 -7.58 19.65 -20.23
CA ILE A 506 -8.07 19.69 -18.84
C ILE A 506 -6.93 20.06 -17.88
N ASP A 507 -5.76 19.45 -18.08
CA ASP A 507 -4.57 19.74 -17.29
C ASP A 507 -3.28 19.43 -18.06
N THR A 508 -2.19 20.07 -17.66
CA THR A 508 -0.84 19.81 -18.16
C THR A 508 0.11 19.62 -16.99
N LEU A 509 0.77 18.47 -16.93
CA LEU A 509 1.57 18.00 -15.81
C LEU A 509 3.03 17.80 -16.25
N ASP A 510 3.98 18.34 -15.50
CA ASP A 510 5.42 18.17 -15.76
C ASP A 510 5.87 16.75 -15.42
N LYS A 511 6.49 16.04 -16.39
CA LYS A 511 6.99 14.68 -16.19
C LYS A 511 8.02 14.58 -15.08
N SER A 512 8.80 15.64 -14.85
CA SER A 512 9.88 15.64 -13.86
C SER A 512 9.40 15.84 -12.42
N ASN A 513 8.19 16.39 -12.24
CA ASN A 513 7.71 16.80 -10.92
C ASN A 513 6.38 16.16 -10.50
N ASN A 514 5.52 15.78 -11.46
CA ASN A 514 4.09 15.64 -11.15
C ASN A 514 3.50 14.24 -11.26
N PHE A 515 4.31 13.19 -11.47
CA PHE A 515 3.72 11.92 -11.90
C PHE A 515 4.18 10.64 -11.17
N LEU A 516 3.20 9.73 -11.02
CA LEU A 516 3.28 8.32 -10.65
C LEU A 516 2.99 7.47 -11.91
N ILE A 517 3.93 7.29 -12.85
CA ILE A 517 3.64 6.44 -14.04
C ILE A 517 4.19 5.06 -13.71
N GLY A 518 3.31 4.07 -13.73
CA GLY A 518 3.60 2.73 -14.20
C GLY A 518 2.59 2.39 -15.31
N VAL A 519 2.97 1.58 -16.28
CA VAL A 519 2.14 1.16 -17.44
C VAL A 519 0.87 0.36 -17.06
N ALA A 520 0.63 0.16 -15.75
CA ALA A 520 -0.45 -0.65 -15.21
C ALA A 520 -1.42 0.11 -14.29
N ILE A 521 -1.24 1.43 -14.13
CA ILE A 521 -1.99 2.25 -13.16
C ILE A 521 -2.91 3.21 -13.91
N SER A 522 -4.23 3.13 -13.69
CA SER A 522 -5.20 4.12 -14.22
C SER A 522 -4.91 5.49 -13.60
N GLN A 523 -4.83 6.54 -14.42
CA GLN A 523 -4.43 7.88 -13.96
C GLN A 523 -5.62 8.81 -13.74
N TYR A 524 -6.73 8.49 -14.39
CA TYR A 524 -7.98 9.23 -14.33
C TYR A 524 -9.15 8.30 -14.59
N ASP A 525 -10.35 8.81 -14.37
CA ASP A 525 -11.57 8.19 -14.81
C ASP A 525 -12.62 9.24 -15.15
N ILE A 526 -13.57 8.88 -16.03
CA ILE A 526 -14.74 9.70 -16.36
C ILE A 526 -15.99 8.98 -15.88
N SER A 527 -16.89 9.72 -15.24
CA SER A 527 -18.18 9.17 -14.82
C SER A 527 -18.96 8.63 -16.02
N ALA A 528 -19.70 7.55 -15.80
CA ALA A 528 -20.51 6.90 -16.83
C ALA A 528 -21.52 7.86 -17.49
N ASP A 529 -22.08 8.79 -16.72
CA ASP A 529 -22.96 9.85 -17.23
C ASP A 529 -22.23 10.98 -18.00
N GLY A 530 -20.90 10.92 -18.04
CA GLY A 530 -20.02 11.86 -18.73
C GLY A 530 -19.96 13.24 -18.07
N SER A 531 -20.41 13.39 -16.82
CA SER A 531 -20.48 14.70 -16.15
C SER A 531 -19.18 15.14 -15.48
N THR A 532 -18.37 14.19 -15.00
CA THR A 532 -17.24 14.47 -14.11
C THR A 532 -16.04 13.60 -14.46
N ILE A 533 -14.85 14.21 -14.46
CA ILE A 533 -13.57 13.52 -14.59
C ILE A 533 -12.84 13.63 -13.25
N TYR A 534 -12.36 12.51 -12.73
CA TYR A 534 -11.46 12.46 -11.59
C TYR A 534 -10.06 12.09 -12.04
N TYR A 535 -9.03 12.72 -11.49
CA TYR A 535 -7.65 12.36 -11.78
C TYR A 535 -6.74 12.67 -10.60
N THR A 536 -5.64 11.94 -10.51
CA THR A 536 -4.68 12.06 -9.42
C THR A 536 -3.42 12.78 -9.90
N THR A 537 -2.79 13.54 -9.00
CA THR A 537 -1.53 14.22 -9.31
C THR A 537 -0.58 14.14 -8.12
N ARG A 538 0.71 14.34 -8.39
CA ARG A 538 1.74 14.64 -7.38
C ARG A 538 2.17 16.08 -7.55
N ASN A 539 2.47 16.76 -6.45
CA ASN A 539 3.23 18.00 -6.48
C ASN A 539 4.56 17.81 -5.73
N ILE A 540 5.66 18.31 -6.30
CA ILE A 540 6.98 18.36 -5.65
C ILE A 540 7.25 19.81 -5.25
N ILE A 541 7.36 20.07 -3.95
CA ILE A 541 7.67 21.41 -3.45
C ILE A 541 9.20 21.56 -3.45
N SER A 542 9.72 22.37 -4.39
CA SER A 542 11.16 22.55 -4.59
C SER A 542 11.81 23.39 -3.47
N GLY A 543 13.00 22.97 -2.97
CA GLY A 543 13.82 23.77 -2.05
C GLY A 543 14.43 23.02 -0.86
N ASN A 544 14.12 21.74 -0.68
CA ASN A 544 14.60 20.87 0.41
C ASN A 544 15.39 19.68 -0.16
N PRO A 545 16.53 19.26 0.45
CA PRO A 545 17.24 18.02 0.07
C PRO A 545 16.38 16.74 0.13
N ASN A 546 15.29 16.73 0.91
CA ASN A 546 14.21 15.74 0.82
C ASN A 546 12.95 16.44 0.30
N PRO A 547 12.57 16.28 -0.98
CA PRO A 547 11.42 16.99 -1.54
C PRO A 547 10.14 16.61 -0.80
N GLU A 548 9.40 17.62 -0.32
CA GLU A 548 8.03 17.41 0.16
C GLU A 548 7.15 17.01 -1.02
N HIS A 549 6.31 15.99 -0.79
CA HIS A 549 5.37 15.50 -1.77
C HIS A 549 3.94 15.73 -1.29
N GLU A 550 3.10 16.29 -2.15
CA GLU A 550 1.65 16.28 -1.97
C GLU A 550 1.02 15.33 -2.99
N LYS A 551 0.05 14.52 -2.56
CA LYS A 551 -0.81 13.74 -3.46
C LYS A 551 -2.20 14.36 -3.47
N LEU A 552 -2.74 14.56 -4.66
CA LEU A 552 -3.99 15.28 -4.84
C LEU A 552 -4.96 14.49 -5.72
N ILE A 553 -6.26 14.64 -5.45
CA ILE A 553 -7.33 14.25 -6.36
C ILE A 553 -8.03 15.53 -6.81
N TYR A 554 -8.22 15.65 -8.12
CA TYR A 554 -9.01 16.70 -8.74
C TYR A 554 -10.29 16.12 -9.32
N SER A 555 -11.36 16.92 -9.29
CA SER A 555 -12.56 16.72 -10.11
C SER A 555 -12.70 17.88 -11.10
N VAL A 556 -13.25 17.62 -12.28
CA VAL A 556 -13.42 18.62 -13.34
C VAL A 556 -14.49 18.19 -14.33
N ASN A 557 -15.20 19.15 -14.92
CA ASN A 557 -16.13 18.85 -16.00
C ASN A 557 -15.35 18.54 -17.30
N PRO A 558 -15.91 17.74 -18.23
CA PRO A 558 -15.23 17.44 -19.49
C PRO A 558 -14.91 18.64 -20.40
N ASP A 559 -15.57 19.78 -20.18
CA ASP A 559 -15.28 21.04 -20.86
C ASP A 559 -14.19 21.88 -20.16
N GLY A 560 -13.53 21.32 -19.15
CA GLY A 560 -12.49 21.97 -18.34
C GLY A 560 -13.01 22.93 -17.27
N THR A 561 -14.33 23.15 -17.19
CA THR A 561 -14.92 24.02 -16.17
C THR A 561 -15.02 23.31 -14.82
N ASN A 562 -15.24 24.08 -13.75
CA ASN A 562 -15.43 23.56 -12.38
C ASN A 562 -14.32 22.64 -11.86
N LYS A 563 -13.08 22.82 -12.34
CA LYS A 563 -11.91 22.14 -11.79
C LYS A 563 -11.75 22.46 -10.30
N GLN A 564 -11.76 21.43 -9.47
CA GLN A 564 -11.66 21.52 -8.02
C GLN A 564 -10.68 20.48 -7.50
N GLN A 565 -9.82 20.90 -6.57
CA GLN A 565 -9.06 19.96 -5.76
C GLN A 565 -10.01 19.40 -4.69
N VAL A 566 -10.37 18.13 -4.80
CA VAL A 566 -11.31 17.47 -3.89
C VAL A 566 -10.61 16.77 -2.73
N PHE A 567 -9.31 16.51 -2.86
CA PHE A 567 -8.50 15.94 -1.79
C PHE A 567 -7.02 16.32 -1.90
N THR A 568 -6.35 16.41 -0.75
CA THR A 568 -4.89 16.44 -0.63
C THR A 568 -4.47 15.67 0.61
N THR A 569 -3.36 14.94 0.52
CA THR A 569 -2.68 14.35 1.68
C THR A 569 -2.02 15.40 2.58
N GLY A 570 -1.89 16.65 2.10
CA GLY A 570 -0.94 17.62 2.65
C GLY A 570 0.51 17.24 2.32
N SER A 571 1.46 18.03 2.82
CA SER A 571 2.89 17.75 2.68
C SER A 571 3.26 16.47 3.42
N ILE A 572 3.78 15.49 2.67
CA ILE A 572 4.35 14.26 3.20
C ILE A 572 5.87 14.34 3.09
N PHE A 573 6.57 14.09 4.20
CA PHE A 573 8.04 14.08 4.25
C PHE A 573 8.58 12.67 4.06
N GLY A 574 9.56 12.50 3.16
CA GLY A 574 10.28 11.25 2.94
C GLY A 574 10.97 11.20 1.58
N SER A 575 12.19 10.66 1.53
CA SER A 575 12.98 10.48 0.29
C SER A 575 12.44 9.39 -0.64
N ASN A 576 11.49 8.59 -0.17
CA ASN A 576 10.89 7.51 -0.95
C ASN A 576 9.65 8.03 -1.66
N ALA A 577 9.62 7.85 -2.98
CA ALA A 577 8.44 8.09 -3.83
C ALA A 577 7.17 7.29 -3.41
N ASN A 578 7.24 6.50 -2.32
CA ASN A 578 6.22 5.61 -1.79
C ASN A 578 5.59 6.10 -0.46
N ALA A 579 5.99 7.27 0.08
CA ALA A 579 5.54 7.73 1.41
C ALA A 579 4.02 7.94 1.56
N ALA A 580 3.31 8.20 0.44
CA ALA A 580 1.90 7.86 0.30
C ALA A 580 1.60 7.59 -1.17
N ILE A 581 0.94 6.48 -1.45
CA ILE A 581 0.43 6.11 -2.77
C ILE A 581 -1.02 6.57 -2.82
N LEU A 582 -1.42 7.20 -3.92
CA LEU A 582 -2.80 7.53 -4.23
C LEU A 582 -2.95 7.36 -5.75
N ILE A 583 -3.62 6.29 -6.17
CA ILE A 583 -3.62 5.82 -7.56
C ILE A 583 -4.97 5.22 -7.95
N SER A 584 -5.16 5.01 -9.25
CA SER A 584 -6.33 4.34 -9.83
C SER A 584 -7.65 4.95 -9.35
N PRO A 585 -7.88 6.27 -9.59
CA PRO A 585 -9.17 6.87 -9.31
C PRO A 585 -10.21 6.24 -10.23
N GLU A 586 -11.36 5.88 -9.68
CA GLU A 586 -12.48 5.30 -10.40
C GLU A 586 -13.77 5.99 -9.92
N SER A 587 -14.49 6.60 -10.85
CA SER A 587 -15.66 7.44 -10.60
C SER A 587 -16.90 6.59 -10.32
N SER A 588 -17.84 7.10 -9.52
CA SER A 588 -19.21 6.58 -9.57
C SER A 588 -19.90 6.94 -10.89
N PHE A 589 -20.98 6.22 -11.18
CA PHE A 589 -21.79 6.40 -12.39
C PHE A 589 -22.18 7.86 -12.64
N ASP A 590 -22.60 8.56 -11.58
CA ASP A 590 -23.07 9.95 -11.60
C ASP A 590 -21.98 10.98 -11.29
N GLY A 591 -20.73 10.55 -11.13
CA GLY A 591 -19.61 11.42 -10.76
C GLY A 591 -19.66 11.96 -9.32
N ALA A 592 -20.62 11.55 -8.49
CA ALA A 592 -20.79 12.09 -7.15
C ALA A 592 -19.73 11.60 -6.14
N THR A 593 -19.02 10.52 -6.46
CA THR A 593 -17.96 9.96 -5.63
C THR A 593 -16.80 9.43 -6.49
N VAL A 594 -15.64 9.27 -5.87
CA VAL A 594 -14.46 8.66 -6.48
C VAL A 594 -13.87 7.65 -5.51
N SER A 595 -13.56 6.45 -5.97
CA SER A 595 -12.77 5.50 -5.19
C SER A 595 -11.38 5.34 -5.76
N PHE A 596 -10.43 4.97 -4.91
CA PHE A 596 -9.02 4.94 -5.26
C PHE A 596 -8.27 4.02 -4.31
N ILE A 597 -7.09 3.59 -4.73
CA ILE A 597 -6.16 2.85 -3.87
C ILE A 597 -5.25 3.86 -3.18
N SER A 598 -5.06 3.71 -1.88
CA SER A 598 -4.22 4.60 -1.09
C SER A 598 -3.46 3.88 0.01
N SER A 599 -2.19 4.26 0.22
CA SER A 599 -1.45 3.89 1.44
C SER A 599 -1.62 4.86 2.59
N PHE A 600 -2.29 5.99 2.35
CA PHE A 600 -2.74 6.90 3.40
C PHE A 600 -3.95 6.27 4.12
N ASP A 601 -3.85 6.06 5.43
CA ASP A 601 -4.81 5.32 6.29
C ASP A 601 -6.17 6.05 6.44
N PHE A 602 -6.18 7.38 6.39
CA PHE A 602 -7.37 8.20 6.74
C PHE A 602 -7.93 7.91 8.16
N GLY A 603 -7.17 7.18 8.99
CA GLY A 603 -7.60 6.71 10.31
C GLY A 603 -8.76 5.71 10.23
N LYS A 604 -8.83 4.91 9.17
CA LYS A 604 -9.90 3.93 8.95
C LYS A 604 -9.41 2.48 9.05
N THR A 605 -8.11 2.23 8.94
CA THR A 605 -7.53 0.89 9.05
C THR A 605 -7.36 0.46 10.49
N VAL A 606 -7.24 -0.86 10.71
CA VAL A 606 -6.93 -1.46 12.02
C VAL A 606 -5.58 -2.17 12.00
N ALA A 607 -5.10 -2.62 13.16
CA ALA A 607 -3.88 -3.40 13.25
C ALA A 607 -3.97 -4.68 12.38
N ASP A 608 -2.83 -5.09 11.81
CA ASP A 608 -2.66 -6.25 10.91
C ASP A 608 -3.25 -6.11 9.49
N GLU A 609 -3.64 -4.90 9.08
CA GLU A 609 -4.05 -4.58 7.71
C GLU A 609 -2.87 -4.08 6.86
N ASP A 610 -2.94 -4.37 5.56
CA ASP A 610 -2.00 -3.85 4.57
C ASP A 610 -2.06 -2.32 4.56
N PRO A 611 -0.93 -1.61 4.46
CA PRO A 611 -0.94 -0.17 4.32
C PRO A 611 -1.78 0.31 3.12
N MET A 612 -1.79 -0.44 2.02
CA MET A 612 -2.58 -0.16 0.82
C MET A 612 -4.01 -0.65 0.97
N GLN A 613 -4.95 0.28 0.93
CA GLN A 613 -6.38 0.01 1.03
C GLN A 613 -7.17 0.76 -0.05
N ILE A 614 -8.44 0.42 -0.20
CA ILE A 614 -9.39 1.02 -1.15
C ILE A 614 -10.34 1.92 -0.37
N TYR A 615 -10.44 3.17 -0.79
CA TYR A 615 -11.27 4.18 -0.16
C TYR A 615 -12.22 4.79 -1.19
N THR A 616 -13.40 5.24 -0.74
CA THR A 616 -14.27 6.14 -1.51
C THR A 616 -14.31 7.50 -0.85
N LEU A 617 -14.08 8.54 -1.64
CA LEU A 617 -14.29 9.95 -1.30
C LEU A 617 -15.60 10.44 -1.90
N THR A 618 -16.39 11.13 -1.09
CA THR A 618 -17.50 11.99 -1.53
C THR A 618 -17.04 13.44 -1.44
N PRO A 619 -16.75 14.12 -2.57
CA PRO A 619 -16.24 15.49 -2.57
C PRO A 619 -17.10 16.53 -1.85
#